data_AF-A0A382XRG1-F1
#
_entry.id   AF-A0A382XRG1-F1
#
_cell.length_a   1.000
_cell.length_b   1.000
_cell.length_c   1.000
_cell.angle_alpha   90.00
_cell.angle_beta   90.00
_cell.angle_gamma   90.00
#
_symmetry.space_group_name_H-M   'P 1'
#
loop_
_entity.id
_entity.type
_entity.pdbx_description
1 polymer ?
#
loop_
_entity_poly.entity_id
_entity_poly.type
_entity_poly.pdbx_seq_one_letter_code
_entity_poly.pdbx_strand_id
1 'polypeptide(L)'
;SSGSAVAVAAGFCAAAIGTETDGSIVGPAAMNGVVGIKPTVGLVSRSGIIPISSSQDTAGPIARSVADAAFILAAITDTDTTGPVTVQDKKPVAVDYPAYLKTDGLANTRIGACRLFAEDQASIGKVFEDSLTALREAGAEVIEELALPSMVSVREHELVVMAAEFRQGLNNYLATAPTASVRSLSDLISFNRDNAERIMPYFGQELLERSASAPSIGDSIYLAARRESLRLTASEGIDRTLSDHRLDAIVVPTTSTPWGIDWVNGDNR
;
A
#
# COMPACT_ATOMS: atom_id res chain seq x y z
N SER A 1 0.86 -7.97 -3.93
CA SER A 1 0.69 -8.11 -5.40
C SER A 1 1.91 -8.68 -6.11
N SER A 2 2.41 -9.86 -5.70
CA SER A 2 3.66 -10.43 -6.24
C SER A 2 3.54 -10.84 -7.71
N GLY A 3 2.49 -11.59 -8.07
CA GLY A 3 2.26 -12.05 -9.45
C GLY A 3 2.09 -10.91 -10.45
N SER A 4 1.37 -9.84 -10.06
CA SER A 4 1.19 -8.65 -10.90
C SER A 4 2.52 -7.98 -11.24
N ALA A 5 3.40 -7.78 -10.25
CA ALA A 5 4.70 -7.17 -10.47
C ALA A 5 5.62 -8.04 -11.36
N VAL A 6 5.69 -9.35 -11.08
CA VAL A 6 6.48 -10.30 -11.87
C VAL A 6 5.98 -10.36 -13.32
N ALA A 7 4.66 -10.43 -13.55
CA ALA A 7 4.09 -10.52 -14.88
C ALA A 7 4.43 -9.29 -15.75
N VAL A 8 4.42 -8.11 -15.15
CA VAL A 8 4.79 -6.86 -15.83
C VAL A 8 6.30 -6.81 -16.12
N ALA A 9 7.12 -7.16 -15.14
CA ALA A 9 8.58 -7.17 -15.26
C ALA A 9 9.06 -8.16 -16.32
N ALA A 10 8.48 -9.37 -16.35
CA ALA A 10 8.81 -10.43 -17.30
C ALA A 10 8.16 -10.26 -18.69
N GLY A 11 7.33 -9.22 -18.90
CA GLY A 11 6.67 -8.97 -20.18
C GLY A 11 5.51 -9.93 -20.51
N PHE A 12 4.92 -10.60 -19.52
CA PHE A 12 3.72 -11.43 -19.72
C PHE A 12 2.45 -10.60 -19.94
N CYS A 13 2.46 -9.33 -19.53
CA CYS A 13 1.42 -8.36 -19.83
C CYS A 13 2.00 -6.95 -20.05
N ALA A 14 1.19 -6.07 -20.64
CA ALA A 14 1.54 -4.66 -20.80
C ALA A 14 1.61 -3.94 -19.44
N ALA A 15 0.62 -4.22 -18.58
CA ALA A 15 0.51 -3.72 -17.22
C ALA A 15 -0.42 -4.64 -16.40
N ALA A 16 -0.49 -4.42 -15.10
CA ALA A 16 -1.35 -5.16 -14.18
C ALA A 16 -1.97 -4.24 -13.13
N ILE A 17 -2.98 -4.76 -12.42
CA ILE A 17 -3.54 -4.13 -11.22
C ILE A 17 -3.04 -4.89 -10.00
N GLY A 18 -2.64 -4.14 -8.98
CA GLY A 18 -2.38 -4.64 -7.64
C GLY A 18 -3.35 -4.02 -6.63
N THR A 19 -3.34 -4.54 -5.41
CA THR A 19 -3.99 -3.94 -4.26
C THR A 19 -2.97 -3.70 -3.17
N GLU A 20 -3.14 -2.60 -2.44
CA GLU A 20 -2.30 -2.27 -1.30
C GLU A 20 -3.12 -1.87 -0.09
N THR A 21 -2.81 -2.54 1.01
CA THR A 21 -3.15 -2.15 2.38
C THR A 21 -1.96 -1.42 2.99
N ASP A 22 -0.81 -2.08 2.99
CA ASP A 22 0.48 -1.55 3.41
C ASP A 22 1.58 -2.25 2.57
N GLY A 23 2.24 -1.50 1.68
CA GLY A 23 3.36 -1.95 0.83
C GLY A 23 3.04 -2.95 -0.29
N SER A 24 1.81 -3.47 -0.41
CA SER A 24 1.47 -4.59 -1.30
C SER A 24 1.37 -4.27 -2.81
N ILE A 25 1.48 -3.01 -3.23
CA ILE A 25 1.73 -2.55 -4.62
C ILE A 25 3.19 -2.11 -4.74
N VAL A 26 3.64 -1.14 -3.92
CA VAL A 26 4.94 -0.49 -4.09
C VAL A 26 6.11 -1.42 -3.73
N GLY A 27 5.95 -2.27 -2.71
CA GLY A 27 6.94 -3.27 -2.31
C GLY A 27 7.27 -4.26 -3.42
N PRO A 28 6.31 -5.06 -3.93
CA PRO A 28 6.59 -5.99 -5.02
C PRO A 28 6.99 -5.27 -6.32
N ALA A 29 6.49 -4.05 -6.58
CA ALA A 29 6.93 -3.29 -7.75
C ALA A 29 8.43 -2.93 -7.67
N ALA A 30 8.89 -2.41 -6.53
CA ALA A 30 10.30 -2.11 -6.29
C ALA A 30 11.19 -3.36 -6.37
N MET A 31 10.76 -4.47 -5.77
CA MET A 31 11.51 -5.75 -5.78
C MET A 31 11.66 -6.34 -7.18
N ASN A 32 10.81 -5.96 -8.13
CA ASN A 32 10.82 -6.46 -9.51
C ASN A 32 11.20 -5.40 -10.55
N GLY A 33 11.65 -4.21 -10.12
CA GLY A 33 12.11 -3.15 -11.02
C GLY A 33 11.02 -2.55 -11.92
N VAL A 34 9.80 -2.43 -11.42
CA VAL A 34 8.66 -1.83 -12.15
C VAL A 34 8.02 -0.69 -11.34
N VAL A 35 7.20 0.12 -12.00
CA VAL A 35 6.45 1.22 -11.37
C VAL A 35 5.18 0.67 -10.74
N GLY A 36 4.92 1.03 -9.48
CA GLY A 36 3.64 0.77 -8.80
C GLY A 36 3.10 2.07 -8.21
N ILE A 37 1.81 2.37 -8.43
CA ILE A 37 1.15 3.54 -7.83
C ILE A 37 0.08 3.04 -6.87
N LYS A 38 0.24 3.34 -5.58
CA LYS A 38 -0.84 3.27 -4.59
C LYS A 38 -1.55 4.62 -4.54
N PRO A 39 -2.78 4.76 -5.06
CA PRO A 39 -3.49 6.03 -4.97
C PRO A 39 -3.99 6.35 -3.54
N THR A 40 -4.55 7.54 -3.39
CA THR A 40 -5.30 7.93 -2.19
C THR A 40 -6.51 7.02 -2.01
N VAL A 41 -6.75 6.55 -0.78
CA VAL A 41 -7.92 5.71 -0.48
C VAL A 41 -9.21 6.45 -0.85
N GLY A 42 -10.06 5.78 -1.63
CA GLY A 42 -11.29 6.35 -2.18
C GLY A 42 -11.18 6.89 -3.60
N LEU A 43 -9.98 7.00 -4.19
CA LEU A 43 -9.82 7.36 -5.60
C LEU A 43 -10.29 6.24 -6.54
N VAL A 44 -10.00 4.99 -6.18
CA VAL A 44 -10.39 3.80 -6.95
C VAL A 44 -11.39 2.98 -6.13
N SER A 45 -12.46 2.52 -6.77
CA SER A 45 -13.45 1.66 -6.13
C SER A 45 -12.82 0.35 -5.67
N ARG A 46 -13.30 -0.16 -4.52
CA ARG A 46 -12.88 -1.45 -3.97
C ARG A 46 -13.98 -2.51 -4.08
N SER A 47 -15.05 -2.19 -4.80
CA SER A 47 -16.13 -3.13 -5.05
C SER A 47 -15.59 -4.37 -5.77
N GLY A 48 -16.00 -5.55 -5.31
CA GLY A 48 -15.56 -6.84 -5.86
C GLY A 48 -14.17 -7.31 -5.41
N ILE A 49 -13.43 -6.52 -4.62
CA ILE A 49 -12.11 -6.90 -4.10
C ILE A 49 -12.27 -7.55 -2.71
N ILE A 50 -11.58 -8.67 -2.46
CA ILE A 50 -11.50 -9.27 -1.12
C ILE A 50 -10.73 -8.29 -0.20
N PRO A 51 -11.34 -7.76 0.86
CA PRO A 51 -10.75 -6.67 1.64
C PRO A 51 -9.79 -7.16 2.74
N ILE A 52 -8.92 -6.26 3.19
CA ILE A 52 -8.18 -6.31 4.45
C ILE A 52 -8.57 -5.15 5.36
N SER A 53 -8.35 -3.91 4.93
CA SER A 53 -8.65 -2.72 5.73
C SER A 53 -9.40 -1.70 4.88
N SER A 54 -10.65 -1.40 5.24
CA SER A 54 -11.46 -0.39 4.55
C SER A 54 -10.84 1.02 4.58
N SER A 55 -9.88 1.20 5.45
CA SER A 55 -9.20 2.46 5.76
C SER A 55 -7.90 2.67 5.02
N GLN A 56 -7.34 1.60 4.48
CA GLN A 56 -6.02 1.59 3.87
C GLN A 56 -6.05 0.99 2.46
N ASP A 57 -6.93 0.01 2.24
CA ASP A 57 -7.04 -0.70 0.97
C ASP A 57 -7.32 0.26 -0.18
N THR A 58 -6.58 0.05 -1.26
CA THR A 58 -6.92 0.56 -2.59
C THR A 58 -6.35 -0.36 -3.66
N ALA A 59 -7.00 -0.41 -4.82
CA ALA A 59 -6.37 -0.91 -6.04
C ALA A 59 -5.49 0.18 -6.67
N GLY A 60 -4.51 -0.22 -7.46
CA GLY A 60 -3.63 0.68 -8.19
C GLY A 60 -2.84 -0.01 -9.30
N PRO A 61 -2.31 0.75 -10.27
CA PRO A 61 -1.61 0.20 -11.41
C PRO A 61 -0.18 -0.24 -11.06
N ILE A 62 0.27 -1.29 -11.75
CA ILE A 62 1.67 -1.72 -11.83
C ILE A 62 2.05 -1.80 -13.32
N ALA A 63 3.10 -1.09 -13.73
CA ALA A 63 3.51 -0.99 -15.13
C ALA A 63 5.04 -0.79 -15.26
N ARG A 64 5.60 -0.95 -16.48
CA ARG A 64 7.04 -0.73 -16.71
C ARG A 64 7.44 0.75 -16.79
N SER A 65 6.47 1.64 -16.96
CA SER A 65 6.71 3.08 -17.07
C SER A 65 5.68 3.89 -16.26
N VAL A 66 6.08 5.10 -15.84
CA VAL A 66 5.18 6.06 -15.19
C VAL A 66 4.04 6.46 -16.12
N ALA A 67 4.31 6.57 -17.43
CA ALA A 67 3.30 6.89 -18.43
C ALA A 67 2.18 5.85 -18.46
N ASP A 68 2.52 4.56 -18.60
CA ASP A 68 1.54 3.47 -18.61
C ASP A 68 0.74 3.44 -17.30
N ALA A 69 1.41 3.59 -16.17
CA ALA A 69 0.73 3.64 -14.87
C ALA A 69 -0.25 4.82 -14.76
N ALA A 70 0.11 6.00 -15.28
CA ALA A 70 -0.76 7.18 -15.30
C ALA A 70 -2.00 6.98 -16.18
N PHE A 71 -1.84 6.39 -17.38
CA PHE A 71 -2.98 6.06 -18.25
C PHE A 71 -3.95 5.08 -17.58
N ILE A 72 -3.42 4.06 -16.91
CA ILE A 72 -4.26 3.07 -16.20
C ILE A 72 -4.95 3.71 -15.00
N LEU A 73 -4.24 4.55 -14.23
CA LEU A 73 -4.84 5.26 -13.10
C LEU A 73 -6.02 6.14 -13.54
N ALA A 74 -5.87 6.85 -14.67
CA ALA A 74 -6.94 7.65 -15.24
C ALA A 74 -8.16 6.78 -15.60
N ALA A 75 -7.94 5.58 -16.12
CA ALA A 75 -9.00 4.66 -16.52
C ALA A 75 -9.73 4.00 -15.34
N ILE A 76 -9.09 3.81 -14.19
CA ILE A 76 -9.66 3.10 -13.03
C ILE A 76 -10.17 4.03 -11.92
N THR A 77 -9.95 5.34 -12.02
CA THR A 77 -10.50 6.32 -11.07
C THR A 77 -12.03 6.23 -11.04
N ASP A 78 -12.61 6.13 -9.85
CA ASP A 78 -14.05 5.93 -9.64
C ASP A 78 -14.82 7.26 -9.73
N THR A 79 -15.03 7.74 -10.95
CA THR A 79 -15.75 9.00 -11.22
C THR A 79 -17.27 8.85 -11.27
N ASP A 80 -17.80 7.65 -10.99
CA ASP A 80 -19.24 7.39 -11.06
C ASP A 80 -19.95 8.00 -9.85
N THR A 81 -20.64 9.13 -10.09
CA THR A 81 -21.39 9.90 -9.11
C THR A 81 -22.71 9.25 -8.69
N THR A 82 -23.14 8.20 -9.39
CA THR A 82 -24.39 7.47 -9.07
C THR A 82 -24.18 6.33 -8.07
N GLY A 83 -22.94 5.87 -7.92
CA GLY A 83 -22.56 4.82 -6.98
C GLY A 83 -22.42 5.32 -5.54
N PRO A 84 -22.45 4.40 -4.55
CA PRO A 84 -22.27 4.76 -3.15
C PRO A 84 -20.90 5.38 -2.90
N VAL A 85 -20.90 6.38 -2.02
CA VAL A 85 -19.70 7.04 -1.52
C VAL A 85 -19.23 6.27 -0.28
N THR A 86 -18.02 5.70 -0.31
CA THR A 86 -17.60 4.72 0.71
C THR A 86 -16.53 5.19 1.68
N VAL A 87 -15.71 6.20 1.33
CA VAL A 87 -14.60 6.67 2.20
C VAL A 87 -14.44 8.19 2.23
N GLN A 88 -14.48 8.89 1.10
CA GLN A 88 -14.43 10.36 1.06
C GLN A 88 -15.84 10.92 0.94
N ASP A 89 -16.19 12.08 1.51
CA ASP A 89 -17.54 12.66 1.41
C ASP A 89 -18.03 12.94 -0.03
N LYS A 90 -17.12 12.86 -1.02
CA LYS A 90 -17.40 13.08 -2.44
C LYS A 90 -16.64 12.06 -3.30
N LYS A 91 -17.22 11.72 -4.45
CA LYS A 91 -16.51 10.96 -5.50
C LYS A 91 -15.38 11.80 -6.09
N PRO A 92 -14.27 11.18 -6.52
CA PRO A 92 -13.21 11.89 -7.21
C PRO A 92 -13.70 12.46 -8.54
N VAL A 93 -13.09 13.57 -8.94
CA VAL A 93 -13.28 14.17 -10.27
C VAL A 93 -12.33 13.48 -11.23
N ALA A 94 -12.74 13.30 -12.49
CA ALA A 94 -11.86 12.79 -13.54
C ALA A 94 -10.63 13.70 -13.68
N VAL A 95 -9.44 13.10 -13.61
CA VAL A 95 -8.16 13.78 -13.84
C VAL A 95 -7.46 13.10 -15.00
N ASP A 96 -7.01 13.89 -15.98
CA ASP A 96 -6.15 13.42 -17.06
C ASP A 96 -4.70 13.33 -16.55
N TYR A 97 -4.38 12.28 -15.78
CA TYR A 97 -3.03 12.06 -15.26
C TYR A 97 -1.93 12.08 -16.35
N PRO A 98 -2.15 11.51 -17.56
CA PRO A 98 -1.20 11.67 -18.67
C PRO A 98 -0.82 13.11 -19.02
N ALA A 99 -1.70 14.10 -18.82
CA ALA A 99 -1.38 15.51 -19.04
C ALA A 99 -0.28 16.07 -18.09
N TYR A 100 0.03 15.34 -17.01
CA TYR A 100 1.08 15.69 -16.05
C TYR A 100 2.43 15.02 -16.37
N LEU A 101 2.54 14.24 -17.46
CA LEU A 101 3.80 13.63 -17.92
C LEU A 101 4.70 14.69 -18.55
N LYS A 102 5.38 15.47 -17.71
CA LYS A 102 6.26 16.57 -18.11
C LYS A 102 7.72 16.23 -17.84
N THR A 103 8.56 16.38 -18.87
CA THR A 103 10.01 16.13 -18.74
C THR A 103 10.71 17.16 -17.83
N ASP A 104 10.12 18.33 -17.66
CA ASP A 104 10.56 19.41 -16.78
C ASP A 104 9.74 19.48 -15.47
N GLY A 105 8.95 18.44 -15.16
CA GLY A 105 8.03 18.42 -14.02
C GLY A 105 8.68 18.57 -12.63
N LEU A 106 10.00 18.41 -12.52
CA LEU A 106 10.77 18.58 -11.29
C LEU A 106 11.31 20.01 -11.10
N ALA A 107 11.25 20.86 -12.12
CA ALA A 107 11.82 22.20 -12.04
C ALA A 107 11.13 23.04 -10.96
N ASN A 108 11.92 23.59 -10.02
CA ASN A 108 11.45 24.38 -8.87
C ASN A 108 10.58 23.60 -7.87
N THR A 109 10.63 22.27 -7.87
CA THR A 109 9.97 21.46 -6.84
C THR A 109 10.84 21.35 -5.59
N ARG A 110 10.21 21.18 -4.42
CA ARG A 110 10.87 20.95 -3.13
C ARG A 110 10.60 19.52 -2.68
N ILE A 111 11.64 18.70 -2.65
CA ILE A 111 11.54 17.27 -2.37
C ILE A 111 12.24 16.99 -1.05
N GLY A 112 11.51 16.41 -0.10
CA GLY A 112 12.11 15.89 1.12
C GLY A 112 12.74 14.53 0.89
N ALA A 113 13.97 14.31 1.33
CA ALA A 113 14.64 13.01 1.30
C ALA A 113 14.61 12.36 2.69
N CYS A 114 13.89 11.24 2.82
CA CYS A 114 13.93 10.39 4.00
C CYS A 114 14.87 9.21 3.76
N ARG A 115 15.84 9.02 4.66
CA ARG A 115 16.89 7.98 4.55
C ARG A 115 16.48 6.61 5.11
N LEU A 116 15.21 6.45 5.47
CA LEU A 116 14.67 5.17 5.91
C LEU A 116 14.96 4.08 4.86
N PHE A 117 15.41 2.89 5.31
CA PHE A 117 15.90 1.78 4.47
C PHE A 117 17.20 2.03 3.69
N ALA A 118 17.66 3.27 3.52
CA ALA A 118 18.91 3.57 2.83
C ALA A 118 20.13 3.04 3.60
N GLU A 119 20.02 2.99 4.93
CA GLU A 119 21.07 2.55 5.84
C GLU A 119 21.12 1.03 6.03
N ASP A 120 20.06 0.31 5.60
CA ASP A 120 19.98 -1.15 5.76
C ASP A 120 21.02 -1.88 4.90
N GLN A 121 21.34 -1.32 3.72
CA GLN A 121 22.32 -1.88 2.80
C GLN A 121 23.08 -0.77 2.05
N ALA A 122 24.41 -0.84 2.04
CA ALA A 122 25.26 0.16 1.38
C ALA A 122 24.95 0.35 -0.12
N SER A 123 24.52 -0.72 -0.81
CA SER A 123 24.08 -0.66 -2.20
C SER A 123 22.83 0.18 -2.40
N ILE A 124 21.86 0.08 -1.49
CA ILE A 124 20.62 0.88 -1.50
C ILE A 124 20.96 2.34 -1.22
N GLY A 125 21.77 2.59 -0.19
CA GLY A 125 22.26 3.94 0.12
C GLY A 125 22.92 4.61 -1.08
N LYS A 126 23.79 3.88 -1.80
CA LYS A 126 24.41 4.41 -3.02
C LYS A 126 23.39 4.76 -4.12
N VAL A 127 22.45 3.88 -4.43
CA VAL A 127 21.42 4.13 -5.45
C VAL A 127 20.53 5.31 -5.05
N PHE A 128 20.25 5.46 -3.75
CA PHE A 128 19.50 6.60 -3.25
C PHE A 128 20.26 7.91 -3.45
N GLU A 129 21.56 7.98 -3.13
CA GLU A 129 22.38 9.18 -3.41
C GLU A 129 22.43 9.54 -4.91
N ASP A 130 22.59 8.52 -5.77
CA ASP A 130 22.59 8.73 -7.21
C ASP A 130 21.22 9.28 -7.67
N SER A 131 20.11 8.83 -7.04
CA SER A 131 18.76 9.34 -7.30
C SER A 131 18.55 10.77 -6.80
N LEU A 132 19.05 11.12 -5.60
CA LEU A 132 18.98 12.49 -5.07
C LEU A 132 19.78 13.46 -5.94
N THR A 133 20.91 13.01 -6.50
CA THR A 133 21.70 13.79 -7.46
C THR A 133 20.90 14.05 -8.73
N ALA A 134 20.26 13.03 -9.31
CA ALA A 134 19.42 13.17 -10.50
C ALA A 134 18.23 14.13 -10.26
N LEU A 135 17.61 14.11 -9.07
CA LEU A 135 16.56 15.06 -8.71
C LEU A 135 17.06 16.52 -8.70
N ARG A 136 18.24 16.77 -8.14
CA ARG A 136 18.86 18.10 -8.13
C ARG A 136 19.21 18.59 -9.52
N GLU A 137 19.79 17.71 -10.35
CA GLU A 137 20.13 18.03 -11.74
C GLU A 137 18.88 18.32 -12.58
N ALA A 138 17.74 17.70 -12.25
CA ALA A 138 16.44 17.99 -12.86
C ALA A 138 15.77 19.28 -12.34
N GLY A 139 16.41 20.01 -11.42
CA GLY A 139 15.97 21.31 -10.93
C GLY A 139 15.13 21.28 -9.66
N ALA A 140 15.09 20.15 -8.93
CA ALA A 140 14.46 20.07 -7.63
C ALA A 140 15.41 20.53 -6.50
N GLU A 141 14.86 21.20 -5.49
CA GLU A 141 15.52 21.45 -4.22
C GLU A 141 15.31 20.24 -3.30
N VAL A 142 16.39 19.59 -2.86
CA VAL A 142 16.32 18.40 -2.00
C VAL A 142 16.62 18.77 -0.55
N ILE A 143 15.70 18.45 0.37
CA ILE A 143 15.76 18.73 1.81
C ILE A 143 15.99 17.42 2.58
N GLU A 144 17.09 17.27 3.30
CA GLU A 144 17.52 15.97 3.87
C GLU A 144 17.28 15.80 5.39
N GLU A 145 16.87 16.86 6.09
CA GLU A 145 16.62 16.83 7.54
C GLU A 145 15.11 16.75 7.82
N LEU A 146 14.53 15.56 7.63
CA LEU A 146 13.12 15.32 7.91
C LEU A 146 12.93 14.50 9.18
N ALA A 147 11.99 14.93 10.01
CA ALA A 147 11.47 14.11 11.10
C ALA A 147 10.17 13.43 10.65
N LEU A 148 10.17 12.10 10.61
CA LEU A 148 8.97 11.28 10.46
C LEU A 148 8.77 10.42 11.72
N PRO A 149 7.53 10.13 12.12
CA PRO A 149 7.27 9.23 13.24
C PRO A 149 7.82 7.82 13.02
N SER A 150 8.13 7.14 14.13
CA SER A 150 8.65 5.77 14.12
C SER A 150 7.65 4.80 13.49
N MET A 151 8.11 4.01 12.51
CA MET A 151 7.30 2.93 11.92
C MET A 151 6.86 1.90 12.97
N VAL A 152 7.69 1.65 13.99
CA VAL A 152 7.33 0.71 15.06
C VAL A 152 6.11 1.22 15.83
N SER A 153 6.10 2.50 16.18
CA SER A 153 4.96 3.13 16.87
C SER A 153 3.70 3.13 16.02
N VAL A 154 3.81 3.38 14.71
CA VAL A 154 2.67 3.29 13.79
C VAL A 154 2.13 1.86 13.73
N ARG A 155 3.02 0.87 13.63
CA ARG A 155 2.66 -0.54 13.42
C ARG A 155 1.82 -1.12 14.55
N GLU A 156 2.08 -0.71 15.79
CA GLU A 156 1.32 -1.16 16.97
C GLU A 156 -0.18 -0.85 16.84
N HIS A 157 -0.50 0.36 16.38
CA HIS A 157 -1.89 0.81 16.19
C HIS A 157 -2.50 0.27 14.91
N GLU A 158 -1.72 0.28 13.82
CA GLU A 158 -2.14 -0.25 12.53
C GLU A 158 -2.62 -1.70 12.60
N LEU A 159 -1.87 -2.58 13.30
CA LEU A 159 -2.25 -4.00 13.40
C LEU A 159 -3.58 -4.21 14.11
N VAL A 160 -3.96 -3.33 15.04
CA VAL A 160 -5.28 -3.36 15.69
C VAL A 160 -6.37 -2.94 14.71
N VAL A 161 -6.13 -1.89 13.93
CA VAL A 161 -7.04 -1.39 12.89
C VAL A 161 -7.28 -2.47 11.83
N MET A 162 -6.21 -3.01 11.24
CA MET A 162 -6.28 -4.03 10.21
C MET A 162 -7.00 -5.29 10.69
N ALA A 163 -6.70 -5.79 11.90
CA ALA A 163 -7.33 -7.01 12.41
C ALA A 163 -8.84 -6.84 12.64
N ALA A 164 -9.27 -5.68 13.17
CA ALA A 164 -10.67 -5.37 13.40
C ALA A 164 -11.45 -5.21 12.08
N GLU A 165 -10.87 -4.47 11.13
CA GLU A 165 -11.48 -4.22 9.83
C GLU A 165 -11.50 -5.47 8.95
N PHE A 166 -10.46 -6.31 8.98
CA PHE A 166 -10.41 -7.54 8.20
C PHE A 166 -11.53 -8.49 8.59
N ARG A 167 -11.77 -8.69 9.89
CA ARG A 167 -12.86 -9.55 10.35
C ARG A 167 -14.21 -9.07 9.82
N GLN A 168 -14.51 -7.77 9.94
CA GLN A 168 -15.78 -7.24 9.48
C GLN A 168 -15.89 -7.25 7.94
N GLY A 169 -14.87 -6.74 7.26
CA GLY A 169 -14.82 -6.63 5.81
C GLY A 169 -14.92 -7.98 5.12
N LEU A 170 -14.14 -8.97 5.58
CA LEU A 170 -14.16 -10.31 5.01
C LEU A 170 -15.52 -10.99 5.24
N ASN A 171 -16.10 -10.89 6.44
CA ASN A 171 -17.43 -11.44 6.71
C ASN A 171 -18.49 -10.83 5.78
N ASN A 172 -18.48 -9.49 5.61
CA ASN A 172 -19.41 -8.81 4.71
C ASN A 172 -19.24 -9.26 3.25
N TYR A 173 -17.99 -9.41 2.80
CA TYR A 173 -17.68 -9.90 1.46
C TYR A 173 -18.19 -11.34 1.25
N LEU A 174 -17.80 -12.28 2.13
CA LEU A 174 -18.12 -13.70 2.00
C LEU A 174 -19.62 -14.00 2.15
N ALA A 175 -20.34 -13.19 2.94
CA ALA A 175 -21.80 -13.30 3.09
C ALA A 175 -22.55 -13.14 1.75
N THR A 176 -21.98 -12.36 0.81
CA THR A 176 -22.62 -12.06 -0.49
C THR A 176 -21.87 -12.64 -1.69
N ALA A 177 -20.67 -13.18 -1.48
CA ALA A 177 -19.85 -13.76 -2.55
C ALA A 177 -20.57 -14.95 -3.22
N PRO A 178 -20.90 -14.88 -4.52
CA PRO A 178 -21.79 -15.85 -5.15
C PRO A 178 -21.22 -17.27 -5.20
N THR A 179 -19.91 -17.39 -5.34
CA THR A 179 -19.21 -18.68 -5.54
C THR A 179 -18.44 -19.16 -4.31
N ALA A 180 -18.47 -18.42 -3.20
CA ALA A 180 -17.73 -18.79 -2.00
C ALA A 180 -18.39 -19.99 -1.27
N SER A 181 -17.60 -21.02 -0.97
CA SER A 181 -18.01 -22.16 -0.15
C SER A 181 -18.01 -21.86 1.35
N VAL A 182 -17.24 -20.85 1.78
CA VAL A 182 -17.18 -20.32 3.15
C VAL A 182 -17.94 -19.00 3.22
N ARG A 183 -18.61 -18.72 4.36
CA ARG A 183 -19.47 -17.53 4.52
C ARG A 183 -18.98 -16.56 5.59
N SER A 184 -17.91 -16.91 6.31
CA SER A 184 -17.32 -16.08 7.35
C SER A 184 -15.82 -16.38 7.53
N LEU A 185 -15.14 -15.50 8.26
CA LEU A 185 -13.77 -15.73 8.74
C LEU A 185 -13.69 -17.00 9.60
N SER A 186 -14.72 -17.30 10.39
CA SER A 186 -14.76 -18.52 11.21
C SER A 186 -14.85 -19.78 10.36
N ASP A 187 -15.65 -19.74 9.29
CA ASP A 187 -15.76 -20.84 8.33
C ASP A 187 -14.43 -21.05 7.60
N LEU A 188 -13.77 -19.96 7.19
CA LEU A 188 -12.46 -20.01 6.54
C LEU A 188 -11.40 -20.63 7.46
N ILE A 189 -11.35 -20.22 8.73
CA ILE A 189 -10.42 -20.77 9.72
C ILE A 189 -10.65 -22.27 9.90
N SER A 190 -11.92 -22.68 9.98
CA SER A 190 -12.29 -24.10 10.15
C SER A 190 -11.94 -24.91 8.92
N PHE A 191 -12.27 -24.41 7.72
CA PHE A 191 -11.92 -25.02 6.44
C PHE A 191 -10.41 -25.23 6.33
N ASN A 192 -9.59 -24.24 6.71
CA ASN A 192 -8.14 -24.37 6.69
C ASN A 192 -7.65 -25.47 7.64
N ARG A 193 -8.20 -25.58 8.86
CA ARG A 193 -7.83 -26.65 9.81
C ARG A 193 -8.17 -28.03 9.26
N ASP A 194 -9.35 -28.19 8.66
CA ASP A 194 -9.79 -29.46 8.06
C ASP A 194 -8.97 -29.85 6.82
N ASN A 195 -8.20 -28.90 6.25
CA ASN A 195 -7.40 -29.07 5.04
C ASN A 195 -5.92 -28.70 5.27
N ALA A 196 -5.43 -28.79 6.51
CA ALA A 196 -4.16 -28.19 6.92
C ALA A 196 -2.96 -28.70 6.12
N GLU A 197 -2.90 -30.01 5.83
CA GLU A 197 -1.81 -30.61 5.03
C GLU A 197 -1.64 -29.98 3.65
N ARG A 198 -2.73 -29.48 3.05
CA ARG A 198 -2.74 -28.89 1.73
C ARG A 198 -2.55 -27.37 1.75
N ILE A 199 -3.19 -26.68 2.70
CA ILE A 199 -3.30 -25.21 2.71
C ILE A 199 -2.25 -24.55 3.60
N MET A 200 -1.83 -25.24 4.67
CA MET A 200 -0.87 -24.73 5.66
C MET A 200 0.36 -25.67 5.78
N PRO A 201 1.01 -26.09 4.68
CA PRO A 201 2.15 -27.01 4.76
C PRO A 201 3.42 -26.37 5.33
N TYR A 202 3.52 -25.04 5.35
CA TYR A 202 4.72 -24.30 5.78
C TYR A 202 4.47 -23.33 6.94
N PHE A 203 3.29 -22.72 6.99
CA PHE A 203 2.92 -21.73 8.01
C PHE A 203 1.43 -21.85 8.33
N GLY A 204 1.05 -21.38 9.52
CA GLY A 204 -0.32 -21.42 10.01
C GLY A 204 -1.20 -20.29 9.52
N GLN A 205 -2.20 -19.95 10.32
CA GLN A 205 -3.20 -18.92 10.03
C GLN A 205 -3.42 -17.96 11.21
N GLU A 206 -2.35 -17.67 11.95
CA GLU A 206 -2.34 -16.92 13.21
C GLU A 206 -2.96 -15.53 13.04
N LEU A 207 -2.77 -14.89 11.87
CA LEU A 207 -3.39 -13.59 11.56
C LEU A 207 -4.91 -13.69 11.35
N LEU A 208 -5.41 -14.79 10.79
CA LEU A 208 -6.85 -15.04 10.67
C LEU A 208 -7.46 -15.21 12.06
N GLU A 209 -6.81 -16.01 12.91
CA GLU A 209 -7.25 -16.26 14.29
C GLU A 209 -7.18 -15.00 15.16
N ARG A 210 -6.09 -14.22 15.06
CA ARG A 210 -5.97 -12.90 15.72
C ARG A 210 -7.09 -11.96 15.30
N SER A 211 -7.43 -11.93 14.01
CA SER A 211 -8.50 -11.08 13.50
C SER A 211 -9.88 -11.56 13.96
N ALA A 212 -10.10 -12.88 14.04
CA ALA A 212 -11.33 -13.43 14.60
C ALA A 212 -11.56 -12.96 16.06
N SER A 213 -10.49 -12.83 16.84
CA SER A 213 -10.49 -12.34 18.23
C SER A 213 -10.33 -10.81 18.38
N ALA A 214 -10.24 -10.05 17.29
CA ALA A 214 -10.02 -8.60 17.36
C ALA A 214 -11.19 -7.83 18.01
N PRO A 215 -10.99 -6.59 18.47
CA PRO A 215 -12.10 -5.70 18.84
C PRO A 215 -13.03 -5.43 17.64
N SER A 216 -14.27 -5.04 17.91
CA SER A 216 -15.18 -4.57 16.84
C SER A 216 -14.77 -3.17 16.37
N ILE A 217 -15.17 -2.76 15.16
CA ILE A 217 -14.89 -1.40 14.67
C ILE A 217 -15.63 -0.29 15.45
N GLY A 218 -16.58 -0.64 16.32
CA GLY A 218 -17.23 0.31 17.23
C GLY A 218 -16.57 0.36 18.60
N ASP A 219 -15.59 -0.50 18.87
CA ASP A 219 -14.94 -0.61 20.16
C ASP A 219 -13.98 0.57 20.40
N SER A 220 -13.92 1.04 21.65
CA SER A 220 -13.00 2.10 22.09
C SER A 220 -11.53 1.81 21.76
N ILE A 221 -11.09 0.54 21.82
CA ILE A 221 -9.73 0.11 21.50
C ILE A 221 -9.42 0.35 20.02
N TYR A 222 -10.34 -0.08 19.15
CA TYR A 222 -10.20 0.16 17.71
C TYR A 222 -10.23 1.66 17.40
N LEU A 223 -11.18 2.41 17.98
CA LEU A 223 -11.31 3.85 17.73
C LEU A 223 -10.07 4.63 18.19
N ALA A 224 -9.47 4.24 19.32
CA ALA A 224 -8.22 4.81 19.80
C ALA A 224 -7.05 4.48 18.87
N ALA A 225 -6.89 3.22 18.48
CA ALA A 225 -5.84 2.79 17.55
C ALA A 225 -5.98 3.49 16.19
N ARG A 226 -7.21 3.64 15.68
CA ARG A 226 -7.46 4.33 14.42
C ARG A 226 -7.10 5.81 14.47
N ARG A 227 -7.46 6.49 15.57
CA ARG A 227 -7.09 7.89 15.78
C ARG A 227 -5.58 8.07 15.83
N GLU A 228 -4.90 7.16 16.52
CA GLU A 228 -3.46 7.25 16.71
C GLU A 228 -2.67 6.91 15.44
N SER A 229 -3.12 5.92 14.67
CA SER A 229 -2.60 5.63 13.34
C SER A 229 -2.69 6.87 12.44
N LEU A 230 -3.85 7.52 12.36
CA LEU A 230 -4.02 8.76 11.58
C LEU A 230 -3.18 9.92 12.11
N ARG A 231 -3.07 10.06 13.44
CA ARG A 231 -2.25 11.11 14.05
C ARG A 231 -0.79 10.98 13.62
N LEU A 232 -0.24 9.77 13.73
CA LEU A 232 1.16 9.48 13.43
C LEU A 232 1.47 9.48 11.93
N THR A 233 0.55 9.02 11.06
CA THR A 233 0.86 8.93 9.62
C THR A 233 0.50 10.20 8.84
N ALA A 234 -0.54 10.93 9.27
CA ALA A 234 -1.02 12.13 8.60
C ALA A 234 -0.62 13.40 9.36
N SER A 235 -1.33 13.75 10.44
CA SER A 235 -1.22 15.08 11.06
C SER A 235 0.13 15.37 11.73
N GLU A 236 0.85 14.35 12.17
CA GLU A 236 2.22 14.46 12.71
C GLU A 236 3.26 13.72 11.86
N GLY A 237 2.80 13.07 10.79
CA GLY A 237 3.64 12.38 9.81
C GLY A 237 3.72 13.21 8.54
N ILE A 238 3.21 12.64 7.45
CA ILE A 238 3.39 13.17 6.09
C ILE A 238 2.92 14.63 5.99
N ASP A 239 1.72 14.97 6.46
CA ASP A 239 1.16 16.33 6.29
C ASP A 239 2.01 17.38 7.02
N ARG A 240 2.46 17.04 8.23
CA ARG A 240 3.32 17.93 9.01
C ARG A 240 4.68 18.12 8.36
N THR A 241 5.32 17.03 7.92
CA THR A 241 6.62 17.11 7.26
C THR A 241 6.54 17.90 5.95
N LEU A 242 5.48 17.70 5.14
CA LEU A 242 5.25 18.48 3.93
C LEU A 242 5.06 19.98 4.26
N SER A 243 4.25 20.29 5.28
CA SER A 243 3.96 21.67 5.68
C SER A 243 5.17 22.39 6.27
N ASP A 244 5.85 21.79 7.25
CA ASP A 244 6.96 22.41 8.01
C ASP A 244 8.13 22.79 7.08
N HIS A 245 8.37 21.99 6.02
CA HIS A 245 9.45 22.20 5.06
C HIS A 245 8.99 22.75 3.70
N ARG A 246 7.68 22.98 3.52
CA ARG A 246 7.04 23.41 2.26
C ARG A 246 7.44 22.50 1.09
N LEU A 247 7.23 21.21 1.24
CA LEU A 247 7.60 20.19 0.26
C LEU A 247 6.43 19.88 -0.67
N ASP A 248 6.74 19.53 -1.91
CA ASP A 248 5.80 18.97 -2.88
C ASP A 248 5.68 17.45 -2.73
N ALA A 249 6.76 16.78 -2.31
CA ALA A 249 6.77 15.34 -2.08
C ALA A 249 7.88 14.93 -1.10
N ILE A 250 7.80 13.69 -0.62
CA ILE A 250 8.85 13.02 0.15
C ILE A 250 9.29 11.79 -0.65
N VAL A 251 10.60 11.59 -0.78
CA VAL A 251 11.20 10.40 -1.39
C VAL A 251 11.92 9.57 -0.34
N VAL A 252 11.85 8.26 -0.51
CA VAL A 252 12.45 7.25 0.36
C VAL A 252 12.75 6.03 -0.50
N PRO A 253 13.84 5.27 -0.26
CA PRO A 253 13.97 3.94 -0.82
C PRO A 253 12.74 3.11 -0.45
N THR A 254 12.14 2.41 -1.42
CA THR A 254 10.85 1.75 -1.17
C THR A 254 10.96 0.57 -0.20
N THR A 255 12.02 -0.24 -0.33
CA THR A 255 12.26 -1.43 0.51
C THR A 255 13.70 -1.93 0.30
N SER A 256 14.04 -3.07 0.91
CA SER A 256 15.33 -3.76 0.74
C SER A 256 15.45 -4.42 -0.65
N THR A 257 16.61 -5.03 -0.92
CA THR A 257 16.72 -5.99 -2.04
C THR A 257 15.89 -7.25 -1.77
N PRO A 258 15.51 -8.01 -2.81
CA PRO A 258 14.85 -9.30 -2.64
C PRO A 258 15.70 -10.26 -1.80
N TRP A 259 15.06 -11.04 -0.93
CA TRP A 259 15.70 -12.08 -0.13
C TRP A 259 15.45 -13.48 -0.71
N GLY A 260 16.23 -14.46 -0.26
CA GLY A 260 16.03 -15.86 -0.63
C GLY A 260 14.74 -16.41 -0.02
N ILE A 261 13.98 -17.18 -0.80
CA ILE A 261 12.78 -17.87 -0.29
C ILE A 261 13.24 -19.03 0.60
N ASP A 262 12.91 -18.95 1.90
CA ASP A 262 13.21 -19.98 2.90
C ASP A 262 11.91 -20.46 3.56
N TRP A 263 11.51 -21.69 3.26
CA TRP A 263 10.30 -22.31 3.80
C TRP A 263 10.40 -22.72 5.27
N VAL A 264 11.62 -22.75 5.82
CA VAL A 264 11.89 -23.17 7.20
C VAL A 264 11.91 -21.95 8.13
N ASN A 265 12.65 -20.91 7.73
CA ASN A 265 12.84 -19.72 8.58
C ASN A 265 11.96 -18.53 8.18
N GLY A 266 11.35 -18.57 6.99
CA GLY A 266 10.54 -17.47 6.46
C GLY A 266 11.37 -16.36 5.82
N ASP A 267 10.77 -15.17 5.72
CA ASP A 267 11.39 -13.99 5.14
C ASP A 267 12.50 -13.44 6.06
N ASN A 268 13.75 -13.69 5.70
CA ASN A 268 14.93 -13.18 6.42
C ASN A 268 15.49 -11.97 5.65
N ARG A 269 15.25 -10.76 6.17
CA ARG A 269 15.87 -9.52 5.67
C ARG A 269 17.27 -9.31 6.22
#